data_AF-A0A377LW45-F1
#
_entry.id   AF-A0A377LW45-F1
#
_cell.length_a   1.000
_cell.length_b   1.000
_cell.length_c   1.000
_cell.angle_alpha   90.00
_cell.angle_beta   90.00
_cell.angle_gamma   90.00
#
_symmetry.space_group_name_H-M   'P 1'
#
loop_
_entity.id
_entity.type
_entity.pdbx_description
1 polymer ?
#
loop_
_entity_poly.entity_id
_entity_poly.type
_entity_poly.pdbx_seq_one_letter_code
_entity_poly.pdbx_strand_id
1 'polypeptide(L)'
;MTLETVARCMPAGILIGVVVLIFSLQHALLPAYALLVLIGILGGFFVVPLNALLQERGKQTVGAGNAIAVQNLGENLAMLLMLGLYSLAVKVGVPVVGIGVGFGALFALAIAGLWLWQRRR
;
A
#
# COMPACT_ATOMS: atom_id res chain seq x y z
N MET A 1 -14.69 -14.94 -1.46
CA MET A 1 -15.03 -13.56 -1.03
C MET A 1 -15.16 -12.66 -2.26
N THR A 2 -16.27 -11.95 -2.45
CA THR A 2 -16.56 -11.17 -3.67
C THR A 2 -15.81 -9.82 -3.70
N LEU A 3 -15.57 -9.29 -4.91
CA LEU A 3 -14.90 -8.01 -5.18
C LEU A 3 -15.54 -6.81 -4.45
N GLU A 4 -16.83 -6.91 -4.10
CA GLU A 4 -17.55 -5.92 -3.28
C GLU A 4 -16.94 -5.68 -1.90
N THR A 5 -16.39 -6.71 -1.25
CA THR A 5 -15.75 -6.55 0.07
C THR A 5 -14.44 -5.77 -0.04
N VAL A 6 -13.69 -5.96 -1.13
CA VAL A 6 -12.45 -5.21 -1.40
C VAL A 6 -12.76 -3.76 -1.77
N ALA A 7 -13.88 -3.50 -2.45
CA ALA A 7 -14.33 -2.14 -2.74
C ALA A 7 -14.66 -1.33 -1.47
N ARG A 8 -15.09 -1.99 -0.39
CA ARG A 8 -15.26 -1.37 0.92
C ARG A 8 -13.95 -1.03 1.62
N CYS A 9 -12.85 -1.71 1.29
CA CYS A 9 -11.53 -1.45 1.86
C CYS A 9 -10.73 -0.38 1.08
N MET A 10 -11.07 -0.09 -0.18
CA MET A 10 -10.42 0.96 -0.97
C MET A 10 -10.37 2.37 -0.32
N PRO A 11 -11.41 2.87 0.37
CA PRO A 11 -11.29 4.14 1.09
C PRO A 11 -10.22 4.11 2.18
N ALA A 12 -9.99 2.97 2.84
CA ALA A 12 -8.89 2.82 3.79
C ALA A 12 -7.53 2.93 3.09
N GLY A 13 -7.39 2.41 1.87
CA GLY A 13 -6.18 2.55 1.06
C GLY A 13 -5.85 4.01 0.71
N ILE A 14 -6.85 4.83 0.36
CA ILE A 14 -6.65 6.27 0.12
C ILE A 14 -6.20 6.95 1.41
N LEU A 15 -6.84 6.63 2.54
CA LEU A 15 -6.49 7.18 3.85
C LEU A 15 -5.05 6.84 4.25
N ILE A 16 -4.53 5.64 3.96
CA ILE A 16 -3.12 5.29 4.21
C ILE A 16 -2.19 6.30 3.53
N GLY A 17 -2.41 6.61 2.25
CA GLY A 17 -1.56 7.55 1.53
C GLY A 17 -1.60 8.97 2.12
N VAL A 18 -2.78 9.43 2.54
CA VAL A 18 -2.95 10.72 3.21
C VAL A 18 -2.24 10.76 4.57
N VAL A 19 -2.39 9.69 5.37
CA VAL A 19 -1.76 9.60 6.70
C VAL A 19 -0.24 9.51 6.56
N VAL A 20 0.30 8.80 5.57
CA VAL A 20 1.75 8.76 5.27
C VAL A 20 2.29 10.13 4.88
N LEU A 21 1.52 10.91 4.11
CA LEU A 21 1.88 12.29 3.76
C LEU A 21 1.96 13.16 5.01
N ILE A 22 0.94 13.11 5.88
CA ILE A 22 0.92 13.86 7.15
C ILE A 22 2.07 13.42 8.06
N PHE A 23 2.35 12.12 8.14
CA PHE A 23 3.45 11.53 8.90
C PHE A 23 4.80 12.07 8.42
N SER A 24 5.00 12.17 7.11
CA SER A 24 6.25 12.68 6.52
C SER A 24 6.56 14.13 6.89
N LEU A 25 5.56 14.90 7.32
CA LEU A 25 5.70 16.30 7.73
C LEU A 25 5.85 16.46 9.25
N GLN A 26 5.78 15.38 10.03
CA GLN A 26 5.89 15.46 11.48
C GLN A 26 7.34 15.57 11.95
N HIS A 27 7.58 16.51 12.86
CA HIS A 27 8.87 16.70 13.53
C HIS A 27 8.85 16.32 15.02
N ALA A 28 7.67 16.00 15.57
CA ALA A 28 7.49 15.64 16.97
C ALA A 28 7.20 14.13 17.12
N LEU A 29 7.77 13.52 18.17
CA LEU A 29 7.71 12.06 18.40
C LEU A 29 6.30 11.55 18.72
N LEU A 30 5.57 12.26 19.57
CA LEU A 30 4.23 11.85 20.03
C LEU A 30 3.21 11.75 18.87
N PRO A 31 3.03 12.76 17.99
CA PRO A 31 2.15 12.62 16.84
C PRO A 31 2.67 11.58 15.83
N ALA A 32 3.99 11.41 15.69
CA ALA A 32 4.55 10.38 14.82
C ALA A 32 4.16 8.96 15.27
N TYR A 33 4.21 8.66 16.58
CA TYR A 33 3.76 7.37 17.10
C TYR A 33 2.27 7.14 16.89
N ALA A 34 1.43 8.15 17.14
CA ALA A 34 -0.01 8.04 16.91
C ALA A 34 -0.33 7.75 15.43
N LEU A 35 0.36 8.43 14.50
CA LEU A 35 0.19 8.21 13.06
C LEU A 35 0.70 6.84 12.63
N LEU A 36 1.82 6.34 13.16
CA LEU A 36 2.32 4.99 12.87
C LEU A 36 1.33 3.90 13.30
N VAL A 37 0.72 4.05 14.48
CA VAL A 37 -0.35 3.15 14.94
C VAL A 37 -1.53 3.19 13.98
N LEU A 38 -1.95 4.39 13.56
CA LEU A 38 -3.06 4.55 12.63
C LEU A 38 -2.75 3.93 11.25
N ILE A 39 -1.54 4.12 10.72
CA ILE A 39 -1.07 3.49 9.48
C ILE A 39 -1.12 1.96 9.62
N GLY A 40 -0.68 1.42 10.75
CA GLY A 40 -0.72 -0.02 11.02
C GLY A 40 -2.15 -0.59 11.00
N ILE A 41 -3.09 0.09 11.65
CA ILE A 41 -4.51 -0.31 11.67
C ILE A 41 -5.08 -0.27 10.25
N LEU A 42 -4.93 0.86 9.55
CA LEU A 42 -5.45 1.02 8.18
C LEU A 42 -4.81 0.01 7.21
N GLY A 43 -3.50 -0.20 7.34
CA GLY A 43 -2.73 -1.18 6.58
C GLY A 43 -3.24 -2.60 6.80
N GLY A 44 -3.51 -3.00 8.06
CA GLY A 44 -4.11 -4.30 8.36
C GLY A 44 -5.49 -4.48 7.71
N PHE A 45 -6.35 -3.46 7.80
CA PHE A 45 -7.69 -3.48 7.19
C PHE A 45 -7.69 -3.50 5.66
N PHE A 46 -6.64 -2.98 5.01
CA PHE A 46 -6.55 -2.91 3.56
C PHE A 46 -5.74 -4.07 2.95
N VAL A 47 -4.54 -4.33 3.46
CA VAL A 47 -3.57 -5.27 2.89
C VAL A 47 -3.98 -6.72 3.13
N VAL A 48 -4.50 -7.06 4.32
CA VAL A 48 -4.87 -8.45 4.65
C VAL A 48 -6.01 -8.96 3.74
N PRO A 49 -7.13 -8.24 3.55
CA PRO A 49 -8.19 -8.70 2.64
C PRO A 49 -7.74 -8.73 1.17
N LEU A 50 -6.89 -7.80 0.74
CA LEU A 50 -6.37 -7.77 -0.61
C LEU A 50 -5.50 -9.00 -0.90
N ASN A 51 -4.62 -9.34 0.03
CA ASN A 51 -3.77 -10.51 -0.10
C ASN A 51 -4.58 -11.81 -0.10
N ALA A 52 -5.60 -11.91 0.77
CA ALA A 52 -6.52 -13.04 0.77
C ALA A 52 -7.32 -13.16 -0.55
N LEU A 53 -7.79 -12.04 -1.10
CA LEU A 53 -8.49 -12.03 -2.39
C LEU A 53 -7.59 -12.49 -3.53
N LEU A 54 -6.37 -11.97 -3.64
CA LEU A 54 -5.40 -12.37 -4.66
C LEU A 54 -5.06 -13.86 -4.54
N GLN A 55 -4.90 -14.36 -3.32
CA GLN A 55 -4.66 -15.78 -3.07
C GLN A 55 -5.87 -16.65 -3.46
N GLU A 56 -7.10 -16.22 -3.17
CA GLU A 56 -8.33 -16.93 -3.55
C GLU A 56 -8.51 -16.95 -5.08
N ARG A 57 -8.21 -15.84 -5.76
CA ARG A 57 -8.21 -15.77 -7.23
C ARG A 57 -7.12 -16.63 -7.85
N GLY A 58 -5.90 -16.57 -7.31
CA GLY A 58 -4.78 -17.40 -7.77
C GLY A 58 -5.06 -18.90 -7.58
N LYS A 59 -5.70 -19.28 -6.47
CA LYS A 59 -6.15 -20.66 -6.23
C LYS A 59 -7.04 -21.18 -7.37
N GLN A 60 -7.94 -20.35 -7.87
CA GLN A 60 -8.86 -20.70 -8.97
C GLN A 60 -8.18 -20.78 -10.34
N THR A 61 -7.07 -20.07 -10.56
CA THR A 61 -6.42 -19.98 -11.87
C THR A 61 -5.19 -20.88 -12.02
N VAL A 62 -4.31 -20.93 -11.02
CA VAL A 62 -3.00 -21.60 -11.09
C VAL A 62 -2.77 -22.66 -9.99
N GLY A 63 -3.74 -22.85 -9.11
CA GLY A 63 -3.67 -23.78 -7.97
C GLY A 63 -3.07 -23.16 -6.72
N ALA A 64 -3.39 -23.72 -5.55
CA ALA A 64 -3.14 -23.09 -4.25
C ALA A 64 -1.67 -22.85 -3.92
N GLY A 65 -0.78 -23.81 -4.18
CA GLY A 65 0.66 -23.68 -3.91
C GLY A 65 1.31 -22.65 -4.82
N ASN A 66 1.00 -22.70 -6.13
CA ASN A 66 1.53 -21.77 -7.12
C ASN A 66 1.04 -20.33 -6.88
N ALA A 67 -0.22 -20.16 -6.48
CA ALA A 67 -0.77 -18.85 -6.14
C ALA A 67 0.00 -18.17 -5.00
N ILE A 68 0.32 -18.93 -3.93
CA ILE A 68 1.09 -18.43 -2.79
C ILE A 68 2.52 -18.09 -3.21
N ALA A 69 3.16 -18.98 -3.98
CA ALA A 69 4.53 -18.78 -4.45
C ALA A 69 4.64 -17.51 -5.32
N VAL A 70 3.72 -17.31 -6.26
CA VAL A 70 3.69 -16.13 -7.14
C VAL A 70 3.40 -14.85 -6.34
N GLN A 71 2.48 -14.90 -5.37
CA GLN A 71 2.19 -13.75 -4.52
C GLN A 71 3.41 -13.35 -3.68
N ASN A 72 4.05 -14.31 -3.02
CA ASN A 72 5.23 -14.04 -2.20
C ASN A 72 6.41 -13.55 -3.04
N LEU A 73 6.63 -14.12 -4.23
CA LEU A 73 7.66 -13.65 -5.17
C LEU A 73 7.38 -12.20 -5.60
N GLY A 74 6.13 -11.90 -5.98
CA GLY A 74 5.72 -10.56 -6.39
C GLY A 74 5.88 -9.53 -5.28
N GLU A 75 5.43 -9.83 -4.07
CA GLU A 75 5.56 -8.96 -2.90
C GLU A 75 7.02 -8.70 -2.53
N ASN A 76 7.86 -9.75 -2.48
CA ASN A 76 9.28 -9.62 -2.19
C ASN A 76 10.03 -8.82 -3.27
N LEU A 77 9.75 -9.08 -4.55
CA LEU A 77 10.32 -8.29 -5.65
C LEU A 77 9.90 -6.82 -5.56
N ALA A 78 8.63 -6.54 -5.28
CA ALA A 78 8.14 -5.17 -5.11
C ALA A 78 8.81 -4.46 -3.94
N MET A 79 8.97 -5.13 -2.79
CA MET A 79 9.71 -4.60 -1.64
C MET A 79 11.17 -4.31 -1.97
N LEU A 80 11.86 -5.22 -2.65
CA LEU A 80 13.25 -5.02 -3.07
C LEU A 80 13.40 -3.85 -4.04
N LEU A 81 12.52 -3.75 -5.04
CA LEU A 81 12.51 -2.63 -5.98
C LEU A 81 12.25 -1.30 -5.27
N MET A 82 11.28 -1.27 -4.36
CA MET A 82 10.96 -0.08 -3.58
C MET A 82 12.14 0.36 -2.71
N LEU A 83 12.79 -0.57 -2.01
CA LEU A 83 13.99 -0.30 -1.21
C LEU A 83 15.16 0.17 -2.08
N GLY A 84 15.34 -0.42 -3.26
CA GLY A 84 16.37 -0.03 -4.23
C GLY A 84 16.16 1.40 -4.73
N LEU A 85 14.94 1.73 -5.15
CA LEU A 85 14.57 3.09 -5.58
C LEU A 85 14.69 4.11 -4.45
N TYR A 86 14.22 3.76 -3.24
CA TYR A 86 14.37 4.60 -2.05
C TYR A 86 15.85 4.89 -1.77
N SER A 87 16.69 3.85 -1.77
CA SER A 87 18.13 3.99 -1.50
C SER A 87 18.82 4.83 -2.57
N LEU A 88 18.44 4.67 -3.85
CA LEU A 88 18.95 5.49 -4.94
C LEU A 88 18.54 6.97 -4.78
N ALA A 89 17.27 7.24 -4.45
CA ALA A 89 16.78 8.60 -4.24
C ALA A 89 17.52 9.32 -3.11
N VAL A 90 17.74 8.63 -1.98
CA VAL A 90 18.55 9.16 -0.87
C VAL A 90 20.00 9.37 -1.31
N LYS A 91 20.58 8.44 -2.07
CA LYS A 91 21.96 8.56 -2.58
C LYS A 91 22.17 9.78 -3.49
N VAL A 92 21.18 10.15 -4.29
CA VAL A 92 21.22 11.34 -5.17
C VAL A 92 20.89 12.63 -4.40
N GLY A 93 20.63 12.55 -3.09
CA GLY A 93 20.43 13.70 -2.21
C GLY A 93 18.98 14.19 -2.12
N VAL A 94 18.00 13.38 -2.54
CA VAL A 94 16.58 13.73 -2.39
C VAL A 94 16.23 13.73 -0.89
N PRO A 95 15.60 14.80 -0.36
CA PRO A 95 15.23 14.86 1.05
C PRO A 95 14.20 13.77 1.38
N VAL A 96 14.40 13.09 2.51
CA VAL A 96 13.53 11.98 2.97
C VAL A 96 12.07 12.42 3.10
N VAL A 97 11.84 13.66 3.55
CA VAL A 97 10.50 14.27 3.61
C VAL A 97 9.87 14.36 2.21
N GLY A 98 10.65 14.72 1.19
CA GLY A 98 10.17 14.77 -0.20
C GLY A 98 9.81 13.39 -0.73
N ILE A 99 10.60 12.36 -0.38
CA ILE A 99 10.31 10.96 -0.73
C ILE A 99 9.01 10.49 -0.07
N GLY A 100 8.82 10.78 1.23
CA GLY A 100 7.62 10.40 1.98
C GLY A 100 6.36 11.09 1.47
N VAL A 101 6.42 12.40 1.21
CA VAL A 101 5.31 13.16 0.60
C VAL A 101 4.98 12.63 -0.79
N GLY A 102 5.99 12.43 -1.64
CA GLY A 102 5.81 11.90 -2.99
C GLY A 102 5.18 10.50 -2.99
N PHE A 103 5.64 9.62 -2.12
CA PHE A 103 5.08 8.28 -1.96
C PHE A 103 3.63 8.32 -1.47
N GLY A 104 3.34 9.07 -0.40
CA GLY A 104 1.98 9.18 0.15
C GLY A 104 0.98 9.73 -0.87
N ALA A 105 1.37 10.78 -1.60
CA ALA A 105 0.54 11.38 -2.65
C ALA A 105 0.31 10.43 -3.83
N LEU A 106 1.38 9.82 -4.36
CA LEU A 106 1.29 8.86 -5.47
C LEU A 106 0.39 7.67 -5.09
N PHE A 107 0.59 7.13 -3.88
CA PHE A 107 -0.19 6.00 -3.37
C PHE A 107 -1.68 6.36 -3.24
N ALA A 108 -2.00 7.50 -2.61
CA ALA A 108 -3.38 7.97 -2.47
C ALA A 108 -4.06 8.16 -3.83
N LEU A 109 -3.37 8.78 -4.80
CA LEU A 109 -3.87 9.00 -6.15
C LEU A 109 -4.07 7.69 -6.92
N ALA A 110 -3.16 6.74 -6.81
CA ALA A 110 -3.27 5.44 -7.46
C ALA A 110 -4.50 4.67 -6.96
N ILE A 111 -4.70 4.60 -5.64
CA ILE A 111 -5.88 3.94 -5.07
C ILE A 111 -7.17 4.70 -5.41
N ALA A 112 -7.15 6.03 -5.38
CA ALA A 112 -8.30 6.84 -5.78
C ALA A 112 -8.68 6.62 -7.25
N GLY A 113 -7.68 6.54 -8.15
CA GLY A 113 -7.88 6.22 -9.56
C GLY A 113 -8.47 4.83 -9.77
N LEU A 114 -7.95 3.83 -9.06
CA LEU A 114 -8.50 2.46 -9.07
C LEU A 114 -9.94 2.42 -8.56
N TRP A 115 -10.24 3.15 -7.49
CA TRP A 115 -11.59 3.22 -6.93
C TRP A 115 -12.58 3.87 -7.90
N LEU A 116 -12.19 4.97 -8.53
CA LEU A 116 -12.98 5.64 -9.57
C LEU A 116 -13.22 4.74 -10.78
N TRP A 117 -12.20 3.98 -11.20
CA TRP A 117 -12.33 3.06 -12.33
C TRP A 117 -13.27 1.89 -12.01
N GLN A 118 -13.17 1.31 -10.81
CA GLN A 118 -14.09 0.26 -10.37
C GLN A 118 -15.53 0.75 -10.22
N ARG A 119 -15.74 2.01 -9.81
CA ARG A 119 -17.09 2.60 -9.70
C ARG A 119 -17.71 2.95 -11.05
N ARG A 120 -16.91 3.05 -12.11
CA ARG A 120 -17.36 3.28 -13.50
C ARG A 120 -17.64 2.00 -14.28
N ARG A 121 -17.20 0.83 -13.79
CA ARG A 121 -17.59 -0.49 -14.30
C ARG A 121 -18.79 -1.03 -13.53
#